data_AF-A0A2N6NGV2-F1
#
_entry.id   AF-A0A2N6NGV2-F1
#
_cell.length_a   1.000
_cell.length_b   1.000
_cell.length_c   1.000
_cell.angle_alpha   90.00
_cell.angle_beta   90.00
_cell.angle_gamma   90.00
#
_symmetry.space_group_name_H-M   'P 1'
#
loop_
_entity.id
_entity.type
_entity.pdbx_description
1 polymer ?
#
loop_
_entity_poly.entity_id
_entity_poly.type
_entity_poly.pdbx_seq_one_letter_code
_entity_poly.pdbx_strand_id
1 'polypeptide(L)'
;MPQKELVTIDNDVKTKFNQYNAVKTNLASLQRRQQGNLATKSLAPIVDPSLLVTDSEYLETHLIAVPKNFKKDFLKEYETLAPMVVPRSSVEIDQDEEFTLFAVTTFKKHSAEFLQKCREQKWTPRQFKYVEGGREEEQRELDRVTNEERKVCGEALRMGRTGWSESVMVWIHVLTLRVFVEAVLRYGLPLEYLSALIKTTTKQSDKVKAALDNKYAFLGGNAFGRDKRGRVTKDDAAFSSEMAAAGLATGEGQEYTAYVYYQVEFP
;
A
#
# COMPACT_ATOMS: atom_id res chain seq x y z
N MET A 1 -18.55 26.03 5.04
CA MET A 1 -17.81 25.55 6.23
C MET A 1 -17.48 24.05 6.13
N PRO A 2 -18.43 23.11 5.96
CA PRO A 2 -18.13 21.66 5.97
C PRO A 2 -17.20 21.17 4.84
N GLN A 3 -17.24 21.80 3.65
CA GLN A 3 -16.36 21.42 2.54
C GLN A 3 -14.88 21.71 2.80
N LYS A 4 -14.56 22.82 3.48
CA LYS A 4 -13.16 23.17 3.78
C LYS A 4 -12.57 22.21 4.81
N GLU A 5 -13.36 21.85 5.83
CA GLU A 5 -12.96 20.89 6.87
C GLU A 5 -12.71 19.50 6.27
N LEU A 6 -13.59 19.00 5.40
CA LEU A 6 -13.40 17.73 4.69
C LEU A 6 -12.11 17.68 3.88
N VAL A 7 -11.79 18.77 3.16
CA VAL A 7 -10.55 18.84 2.36
C VAL A 7 -9.32 18.84 3.27
N THR A 8 -9.36 19.53 4.40
CA THR A 8 -8.27 19.50 5.38
C THR A 8 -8.07 18.10 5.94
N ILE A 9 -9.14 17.44 6.38
CA ILE A 9 -9.10 16.07 6.91
C ILE A 9 -8.53 15.08 5.89
N ASP A 10 -9.01 15.15 4.64
CA ASP A 10 -8.53 14.31 3.55
C ASP A 10 -7.03 14.51 3.28
N ASN A 11 -6.56 15.76 3.26
CA ASN A 11 -5.14 16.08 3.08
C ASN A 11 -4.27 15.55 4.25
N ASP A 12 -4.74 15.68 5.49
CA ASP A 12 -4.01 15.22 6.67
C ASP A 12 -3.88 13.69 6.70
N VAL A 13 -4.99 13.00 6.41
CA VAL A 13 -5.00 11.52 6.28
C VAL A 13 -4.07 11.09 5.16
N LYS A 14 -4.20 11.66 3.95
CA LYS A 14 -3.33 11.32 2.80
C LYS A 14 -1.86 11.53 3.11
N THR A 15 -1.51 12.66 3.71
CA THR A 15 -0.11 12.99 4.07
C THR A 15 0.48 11.93 5.00
N LYS A 16 -0.27 11.50 6.01
CA LYS A 16 0.20 10.51 6.98
C LYS A 16 0.29 9.10 6.41
N PHE A 17 -0.66 8.70 5.58
CA PHE A 17 -0.57 7.41 4.88
C PHE A 17 0.57 7.40 3.85
N ASN A 18 0.85 8.52 3.19
CA ASN A 18 2.01 8.65 2.31
C ASN A 18 3.33 8.54 3.09
N GLN A 19 3.43 9.20 4.25
CA GLN A 19 4.59 9.07 5.14
C GLN A 19 4.79 7.62 5.58
N TYR A 20 3.72 6.94 6.01
CA TYR A 20 3.76 5.53 6.37
C TYR A 20 4.25 4.65 5.22
N ASN A 21 3.70 4.82 4.02
CA ASN A 21 4.08 4.04 2.85
C ASN A 21 5.55 4.23 2.47
N ALA A 22 6.09 5.44 2.62
CA ALA A 22 7.51 5.71 2.40
C ALA A 22 8.40 4.95 3.41
N VAL A 23 8.08 5.04 4.71
CA VAL A 23 8.82 4.33 5.76
C VAL A 23 8.72 2.81 5.60
N LYS A 24 7.54 2.29 5.28
CA LYS A 24 7.31 0.87 4.99
C LYS A 24 8.15 0.38 3.80
N THR A 25 8.23 1.17 2.74
CA THR A 25 9.04 0.83 1.56
C THR A 25 10.53 0.80 1.91
N ASN A 26 10.99 1.73 2.73
CA ASN A 26 12.37 1.73 3.25
C ASN A 26 12.65 0.54 4.16
N LEU A 27 11.74 0.20 5.08
CA LEU A 27 11.87 -1.01 5.91
C LEU A 27 11.99 -2.28 5.05
N ALA A 28 11.15 -2.41 4.02
CA ALA A 28 11.16 -3.56 3.13
C ALA A 28 12.47 -3.68 2.34
N SER A 29 13.09 -2.56 1.93
CA SER A 29 14.38 -2.60 1.25
C SER A 29 15.51 -3.03 2.19
N LEU A 30 15.51 -2.52 3.44
CA LEU A 30 16.46 -2.93 4.48
C LEU A 30 16.33 -4.42 4.85
N GLN A 31 15.09 -4.90 4.99
CA GLN A 31 14.83 -6.33 5.27
C GLN A 31 15.29 -7.24 4.12
N ARG A 32 15.06 -6.85 2.86
CA ARG A 32 15.58 -7.58 1.70
C ARG A 32 17.10 -7.65 1.70
N ARG A 33 17.78 -6.57 2.11
CA ARG A 33 19.24 -6.54 2.26
C ARG A 33 19.73 -7.58 3.28
N GLN A 34 18.94 -7.91 4.30
CA GLN A 34 19.30 -8.91 5.31
C GLN A 34 18.83 -10.34 5.02
N GLN A 35 17.75 -10.54 4.26
CA GLN A 35 17.11 -11.86 4.08
C GLN A 35 17.38 -12.54 2.73
N GLY A 36 18.11 -11.88 1.82
CA GLY A 36 18.49 -12.49 0.54
C GLY A 36 19.41 -13.71 0.68
N ASN A 37 19.72 -14.36 -0.45
CA ASN A 37 20.78 -15.37 -0.53
C ASN A 37 22.18 -14.72 -0.39
N LEU A 38 23.23 -15.50 -0.16
CA LEU A 38 24.62 -15.04 0.01
C LEU A 38 25.13 -14.24 -1.19
N ALA A 39 24.53 -14.44 -2.37
CA ALA A 39 24.81 -13.67 -3.57
C ALA A 39 24.27 -12.23 -3.54
N THR A 40 23.35 -11.89 -2.63
CA THR A 40 22.69 -10.57 -2.55
C THR A 40 22.66 -9.96 -1.13
N LYS A 41 22.56 -10.78 -0.08
CA LYS A 41 22.49 -10.39 1.34
C LYS A 41 23.72 -9.66 1.86
N SER A 42 23.52 -8.73 2.79
CA SER A 42 24.61 -8.04 3.48
C SER A 42 25.60 -9.04 4.09
N LEU A 43 26.89 -8.80 3.84
CA LEU A 43 27.97 -9.64 4.34
C LEU A 43 28.52 -9.15 5.69
N ALA A 44 28.14 -7.94 6.12
CA ALA A 44 28.57 -7.34 7.38
C ALA A 44 28.29 -8.20 8.63
N PRO A 45 27.15 -8.91 8.77
CA PRO A 45 26.91 -9.76 9.94
C PRO A 45 27.59 -11.13 9.90
N ILE A 46 28.06 -11.59 8.73
CA ILE A 46 28.58 -12.97 8.53
C ILE A 46 30.08 -13.04 8.32
N VAL A 47 30.72 -11.98 7.83
CA VAL A 47 32.17 -11.95 7.59
C VAL A 47 32.90 -11.58 8.88
N ASP A 48 33.70 -12.51 9.38
CA ASP A 48 34.63 -12.24 10.48
C ASP A 48 35.78 -11.34 9.97
N PRO A 49 36.06 -10.19 10.61
CA PRO A 49 37.14 -9.29 10.20
C PRO A 49 38.52 -9.96 10.21
N SER A 50 38.73 -10.98 11.04
CA SER A 50 40.00 -11.71 11.13
C SER A 50 40.36 -12.49 9.86
N LEU A 51 39.36 -12.81 9.02
CA LEU A 51 39.55 -13.52 7.75
C LEU A 51 39.97 -12.59 6.61
N LEU A 52 39.88 -11.27 6.81
CA LEU A 52 40.20 -10.27 5.80
C LEU A 52 41.62 -9.78 6.00
N VAL A 53 42.38 -9.78 4.91
CA VAL A 53 43.70 -9.14 4.89
C VAL A 53 43.51 -7.63 4.87
N THR A 54 43.65 -6.99 6.03
CA THR A 54 43.61 -5.53 6.20
C THR A 54 44.99 -4.93 5.99
N ASP A 55 45.06 -3.72 5.41
CA ASP A 55 46.25 -2.88 5.31
C ASP A 55 47.51 -3.52 4.65
N SER A 56 47.34 -4.55 3.82
CA SER A 56 48.44 -5.07 3.01
C SER A 56 48.67 -4.18 1.79
N GLU A 57 49.93 -3.90 1.46
CA GLU A 57 50.30 -3.15 0.26
C GLU A 57 49.98 -3.94 -1.02
N TYR A 58 50.22 -5.25 -1.00
CA TYR A 58 50.20 -6.11 -2.20
C TYR A 58 49.09 -7.15 -2.24
N LEU A 59 48.48 -7.48 -1.10
CA LEU A 59 47.45 -8.52 -1.00
C LEU A 59 46.08 -7.91 -0.75
N GLU A 60 45.05 -8.59 -1.25
CA GLU A 60 43.67 -8.32 -0.89
C GLU A 60 42.83 -9.60 -0.85
N THR A 61 41.79 -9.59 -0.02
CA THR A 61 40.85 -10.70 0.12
C THR A 61 39.60 -10.43 -0.71
N HIS A 62 39.18 -11.42 -1.49
CA HIS A 62 37.93 -11.41 -2.25
C HIS A 62 36.94 -12.39 -1.66
N LEU A 63 35.69 -11.95 -1.59
CA LEU A 63 34.56 -12.80 -1.20
C LEU A 63 33.87 -13.30 -2.46
N ILE A 64 33.78 -14.62 -2.62
CA ILE A 64 33.20 -15.26 -3.80
C ILE A 64 32.03 -16.14 -3.37
N ALA A 65 30.83 -15.81 -3.84
CA ALA A 65 29.66 -16.66 -3.68
C ALA A 65 29.63 -17.70 -4.81
N VAL A 66 29.79 -18.97 -4.46
CA VAL A 66 29.87 -20.10 -5.39
C VAL A 66 28.61 -20.93 -5.27
N PRO A 67 27.88 -21.24 -6.36
CA PRO A 67 26.75 -22.15 -6.29
C PRO A 67 27.17 -23.52 -5.74
N LYS A 68 26.36 -24.14 -4.87
CA LYS A 68 26.71 -25.42 -4.22
C LYS A 68 27.16 -26.50 -5.19
N ASN A 69 26.54 -26.55 -6.37
CA ASN A 69 26.87 -27.52 -7.42
C ASN A 69 28.32 -27.41 -7.90
N PHE A 70 28.92 -26.20 -7.82
CA PHE A 70 30.29 -25.92 -8.26
C PHE A 70 31.28 -25.83 -7.10
N LYS A 71 30.88 -26.13 -5.85
CA LYS A 71 31.76 -26.04 -4.66
C LYS A 71 33.04 -26.86 -4.84
N LYS A 72 32.94 -28.08 -5.37
CA LYS A 72 34.10 -28.97 -5.56
C LYS A 72 35.02 -28.50 -6.67
N ASP A 73 34.45 -27.91 -7.74
CA ASP A 73 35.21 -27.42 -8.88
C ASP A 73 35.96 -26.15 -8.50
N PHE A 74 35.31 -25.25 -7.76
CA PHE A 74 35.93 -24.06 -7.19
C PHE A 74 37.19 -24.39 -6.38
N LEU A 75 37.09 -25.32 -5.43
CA LEU A 75 38.24 -25.69 -4.58
C LEU A 75 39.41 -26.31 -5.35
N LYS A 76 39.16 -26.90 -6.52
CA LYS A 76 40.20 -27.47 -7.39
C LYS A 76 40.85 -26.43 -8.31
N GLU A 77 40.05 -25.49 -8.82
CA GLU A 77 40.46 -24.63 -9.94
C GLU A 77 40.89 -23.22 -9.51
N TYR A 78 40.43 -22.72 -8.35
CA TYR A 78 40.64 -21.32 -7.96
C TYR A 78 42.11 -20.91 -7.91
N GLU A 79 43.01 -21.82 -7.51
CA GLU A 79 44.47 -21.54 -7.40
C GLU A 79 45.13 -21.29 -8.75
N THR A 80 44.59 -21.89 -9.81
CA THR A 80 45.12 -21.81 -11.18
C THR A 80 44.36 -20.81 -12.05
N LEU A 81 43.31 -20.19 -11.50
CA LEU A 81 42.41 -19.33 -12.26
C LEU A 81 43.15 -18.09 -12.79
N ALA A 82 43.95 -17.43 -11.95
CA ALA A 82 44.74 -16.27 -12.33
C ALA A 82 46.18 -16.36 -11.78
N PRO A 83 47.14 -15.65 -12.38
CA PRO A 83 48.46 -15.49 -11.80
C PRO A 83 48.38 -14.85 -10.41
N MET A 84 49.30 -15.23 -9.52
CA MET A 84 49.42 -14.63 -8.17
C MET A 84 48.16 -14.77 -7.29
N VAL A 85 47.43 -15.88 -7.41
CA VAL A 85 46.48 -16.34 -6.39
C VAL A 85 47.26 -17.07 -5.29
N VAL A 86 46.93 -16.80 -4.02
CA VAL A 86 47.61 -17.46 -2.89
C VAL A 86 47.07 -18.89 -2.74
N PRO A 87 47.89 -19.95 -2.89
CA PRO A 87 47.42 -21.32 -2.74
C PRO A 87 46.98 -21.62 -1.30
N ARG A 88 46.00 -22.51 -1.14
CA ARG A 88 45.38 -22.87 0.14
C ARG A 88 44.87 -21.68 0.98
N SER A 89 44.54 -20.57 0.32
CA SER A 89 43.99 -19.38 0.98
C SER A 89 42.45 -19.38 1.06
N SER A 90 41.78 -20.36 0.43
CA SER A 90 40.33 -20.43 0.44
C SER A 90 39.79 -20.82 1.82
N VAL A 91 38.90 -19.99 2.38
CA VAL A 91 38.21 -20.25 3.65
C VAL A 91 36.71 -20.15 3.42
N GLU A 92 35.96 -21.17 3.84
CA GLU A 92 34.50 -21.15 3.82
C GLU A 92 33.98 -20.31 4.98
N ILE A 93 33.20 -19.27 4.68
CA ILE A 93 32.65 -18.33 5.68
C ILE A 93 31.26 -18.77 6.11
N ASP A 94 30.37 -18.99 5.13
CA ASP A 94 28.96 -19.28 5.36
C ASP A 94 28.37 -20.06 4.17
N GLN A 95 27.26 -20.76 4.41
CA GLN A 95 26.56 -21.57 3.42
C GLN A 95 25.04 -21.43 3.57
N ASP A 96 24.34 -21.10 2.48
CA ASP A 96 22.87 -21.06 2.43
C ASP A 96 22.32 -22.25 1.62
N GLU A 97 21.07 -22.20 1.14
CA GLU A 97 20.49 -23.29 0.33
C GLU A 97 21.13 -23.42 -1.06
N GLU A 98 21.56 -22.33 -1.69
CA GLU A 98 21.96 -22.25 -3.11
C GLU A 98 23.48 -22.03 -3.31
N PHE A 99 24.13 -21.31 -2.40
CA PHE A 99 25.48 -20.78 -2.49
C PHE A 99 26.32 -21.13 -1.26
N THR A 100 27.63 -21.05 -1.44
CA THR A 100 28.64 -21.12 -0.37
C THR A 100 29.60 -19.96 -0.57
N LEU A 101 29.85 -19.19 0.50
CA LEU A 101 30.69 -18.00 0.48
C LEU A 101 32.12 -18.38 0.87
N PHE A 102 33.07 -18.07 -0.01
CA PHE A 102 34.50 -18.27 0.25
C PHE A 102 35.24 -16.94 0.32
N ALA A 103 36.20 -16.82 1.24
CA ALA A 103 37.27 -15.83 1.19
C ALA A 103 38.47 -16.42 0.46
N VAL A 104 39.03 -15.68 -0.51
CA VAL A 104 40.27 -16.04 -1.22
C VAL A 104 41.21 -14.84 -1.22
N THR A 105 42.49 -15.07 -0.99
CA THR A 105 43.50 -14.00 -1.02
C THR A 105 44.25 -14.01 -2.34
N THR A 106 44.36 -12.84 -2.96
CA THR A 106 45.12 -12.66 -4.22
C THR A 106 46.01 -11.42 -4.14
N PHE A 107 46.98 -11.32 -5.04
CA PHE A 107 47.74 -10.09 -5.20
C PHE A 107 46.89 -9.04 -5.93
N LYS A 108 46.88 -7.80 -5.41
CA LYS A 108 46.14 -6.67 -5.97
C LYS A 108 46.42 -6.41 -7.45
N LYS A 109 47.62 -6.76 -7.92
CA LYS A 109 48.00 -6.61 -9.33
C LYS A 109 47.15 -7.47 -10.28
N HIS A 110 46.74 -8.66 -9.83
CA HIS A 110 46.00 -9.64 -10.64
C HIS A 110 44.57 -9.89 -10.13
N SER A 111 44.11 -9.13 -9.14
CA SER A 111 42.78 -9.30 -8.58
C SER A 111 41.66 -9.07 -9.58
N ALA A 112 41.76 -8.02 -10.40
CA ALA A 112 40.76 -7.74 -11.44
C ALA A 112 40.64 -8.90 -12.45
N GLU A 113 41.77 -9.51 -12.83
CA GLU A 113 41.80 -10.68 -13.71
C GLU A 113 41.16 -11.90 -13.03
N PHE A 114 41.47 -12.14 -11.75
CA PHE A 114 40.86 -13.22 -10.96
C PHE A 114 39.34 -13.06 -10.85
N LEU A 115 38.86 -11.85 -10.54
CA LEU A 115 37.43 -11.55 -10.42
C LEU A 115 36.69 -11.71 -11.76
N GLN A 116 37.33 -11.33 -12.87
CA GLN A 116 36.77 -11.53 -14.20
C GLN A 116 36.60 -13.04 -14.49
N LYS A 117 37.65 -13.83 -14.29
CA LYS A 117 37.59 -15.28 -14.53
C LYS A 117 36.63 -16.01 -13.60
N CYS A 118 36.46 -15.53 -12.36
CA CYS A 118 35.42 -16.01 -11.46
C CYS A 118 34.03 -15.84 -12.07
N ARG A 119 33.74 -14.69 -12.70
CA ARG A 119 32.45 -14.44 -13.37
C ARG A 119 32.26 -15.32 -14.59
N GLU A 120 33.32 -15.60 -15.35
CA GLU A 120 33.30 -16.53 -16.49
C GLU A 120 32.91 -17.95 -16.05
N GLN A 121 33.36 -18.38 -14.87
CA GLN A 121 32.97 -19.65 -14.24
C GLN A 121 31.61 -19.62 -13.52
N LYS A 122 30.84 -18.53 -13.68
CA LYS A 122 29.54 -18.30 -13.00
C LYS A 122 29.64 -18.26 -11.47
N TRP A 123 30.82 -17.99 -10.93
CA TRP A 123 30.99 -17.65 -9.53
C TRP A 123 30.75 -16.15 -9.37
N THR A 124 30.10 -15.74 -8.28
CA THR A 124 29.68 -14.35 -8.10
C THR A 124 30.59 -13.65 -7.09
N PRO A 125 31.54 -12.79 -7.53
CA PRO A 125 32.29 -11.97 -6.61
C PRO A 125 31.39 -10.97 -5.88
N ARG A 126 31.61 -10.86 -4.57
CA ARG A 126 30.90 -9.93 -3.69
C ARG A 126 31.87 -8.83 -3.29
N GLN A 127 31.52 -7.59 -3.63
CA GLN A 127 32.26 -6.43 -3.16
C GLN A 127 31.94 -6.22 -1.69
N PHE A 128 32.96 -6.32 -0.84
CA PHE A 128 32.84 -6.08 0.59
C PHE A 128 34.09 -5.36 1.07
N LYS A 129 33.90 -4.23 1.73
CA LYS A 129 34.95 -3.53 2.44
C LYS A 129 34.56 -3.52 3.91
N TYR A 130 35.39 -4.11 4.75
CA TYR A 130 35.16 -4.05 6.18
C TYR A 130 35.26 -2.61 6.66
N VAL A 131 34.27 -2.22 7.46
CA VAL A 131 34.23 -0.95 8.18
C VAL A 131 33.94 -1.30 9.63
N GLU A 132 34.78 -0.81 10.53
CA GLU A 132 34.61 -1.03 11.96
C GLU A 132 33.25 -0.47 12.42
N GLY A 133 32.47 -1.29 13.12
CA GLY A 133 31.10 -0.94 13.54
C GLY A 133 30.03 -1.03 12.45
N GLY A 134 30.35 -1.38 11.20
CA GLY A 134 29.37 -1.44 10.11
C GLY A 134 28.21 -2.42 10.35
N ARG A 135 28.46 -3.53 11.07
CA ARG A 135 27.42 -4.47 11.50
C ARG A 135 26.45 -3.84 12.51
N GLU A 136 26.99 -3.14 13.50
CA GLU A 136 26.18 -2.48 14.53
C GLU A 136 25.40 -1.31 13.94
N GLU A 137 26.00 -0.57 13.01
CA GLU A 137 25.32 0.51 12.28
C GLU A 137 24.16 -0.02 11.43
N GLU A 138 24.36 -1.09 10.68
CA GLU A 138 23.29 -1.72 9.87
C GLU A 138 22.15 -2.25 10.77
N GLN A 139 22.48 -2.88 11.90
CA GLN A 139 21.47 -3.35 12.84
C GLN A 139 20.71 -2.19 13.48
N ARG A 140 21.44 -1.13 13.89
CA ARG A 140 20.85 0.08 14.48
C ARG A 140 19.95 0.82 13.50
N GLU A 141 20.33 0.88 12.22
CA GLU A 141 19.50 1.43 11.15
C GLU A 141 18.19 0.64 11.03
N LEU A 142 18.27 -0.69 10.98
CA LEU A 142 17.08 -1.53 10.89
C LEU A 142 16.16 -1.37 12.10
N ASP A 143 16.71 -1.37 13.32
CA ASP A 143 15.93 -1.22 14.55
C ASP A 143 15.29 0.18 14.62
N ARG A 144 16.03 1.21 14.20
CA ARG A 144 15.50 2.58 14.10
C ARG A 144 14.33 2.65 13.14
N VAL A 145 14.47 2.14 11.91
CA VAL A 145 13.41 2.20 10.88
C VAL A 145 12.22 1.32 11.28
N THR A 146 12.46 0.19 11.96
CA THR A 146 11.39 -0.67 12.50
C THR A 146 10.56 0.06 13.56
N ASN A 147 11.21 0.76 14.48
CA ASN A 147 10.52 1.54 15.50
C ASN A 147 9.79 2.75 14.91
N GLU A 148 10.40 3.39 13.90
CA GLU A 148 9.77 4.48 13.16
C GLU A 148 8.51 4.02 12.40
N GLU A 149 8.59 2.87 11.71
CA GLU A 149 7.46 2.26 11.01
C GLU A 149 6.28 2.01 11.96
N ARG A 150 6.55 1.38 13.11
CA ARG A 150 5.51 1.09 14.11
C ARG A 150 4.86 2.37 14.65
N LYS A 151 5.68 3.39 14.92
CA LYS A 151 5.19 4.69 15.40
C LYS A 151 4.30 5.36 14.36
N VAL A 152 4.78 5.48 13.12
CA VAL A 152 4.06 6.14 12.02
C VAL A 152 2.79 5.36 11.65
N CYS A 153 2.82 4.03 11.70
CA CYS A 153 1.64 3.18 11.53
C CYS A 153 0.56 3.50 12.56
N GLY A 154 0.94 3.57 13.85
CA GLY A 154 0.02 3.96 14.92
C GLY A 154 -0.58 5.36 14.73
N GLU A 155 0.24 6.33 14.32
CA GLU A 155 -0.23 7.68 14.00
C GLU A 155 -1.20 7.70 12.81
N ALA A 156 -0.87 7.01 11.72
CA ALA A 156 -1.68 6.92 10.51
C ALA A 156 -3.04 6.26 10.78
N LEU A 157 -3.06 5.16 11.55
CA LEU A 157 -4.29 4.49 11.95
C LEU A 157 -5.18 5.39 12.81
N ARG A 158 -4.58 6.12 13.77
CA ARG A 158 -5.32 7.08 14.59
C ARG A 158 -5.95 8.18 13.73
N MET A 159 -5.17 8.78 12.83
CA MET A 159 -5.68 9.83 11.94
C MET A 159 -6.72 9.31 10.96
N GLY A 160 -6.56 8.11 10.41
CA GLY A 160 -7.56 7.47 9.56
C GLY A 160 -8.89 7.24 10.30
N ARG A 161 -8.84 6.80 11.56
CA ARG A 161 -10.05 6.59 12.37
C ARG A 161 -10.76 7.90 12.70
N THR A 162 -10.03 8.93 13.13
CA THR A 162 -10.61 10.25 13.41
C THR A 162 -11.18 10.87 12.13
N GLY A 163 -10.41 10.85 11.04
CA GLY A 163 -10.82 11.40 9.75
C GLY A 163 -12.05 10.71 9.17
N TRP A 164 -12.18 9.38 9.33
CA TRP A 164 -13.40 8.66 8.97
C TRP A 164 -14.61 9.13 9.78
N SER A 165 -14.47 9.23 11.10
CA SER A 165 -15.56 9.68 11.98
C SER A 165 -16.04 11.08 11.61
N GLU A 166 -15.11 12.01 11.37
CA GLU A 166 -15.44 13.38 10.99
C GLU A 166 -16.05 13.47 9.59
N SER A 167 -15.53 12.70 8.63
CA SER A 167 -16.09 12.64 7.27
C SER A 167 -17.52 12.11 7.25
N VAL A 168 -17.80 11.05 8.02
CA VAL A 168 -19.16 10.50 8.15
C VAL A 168 -20.09 11.50 8.83
N MET A 169 -19.63 12.19 9.88
CA MET A 169 -20.42 13.26 10.51
C MET A 169 -20.79 14.32 9.48
N VAL A 170 -19.83 14.88 8.74
CA VAL A 170 -20.10 15.90 7.72
C VAL A 170 -21.05 15.37 6.65
N TRP A 171 -20.88 14.12 6.21
CA TRP A 171 -21.74 13.49 5.22
C TRP A 171 -23.20 13.41 5.69
N ILE A 172 -23.45 12.96 6.91
CA ILE A 172 -24.79 12.91 7.50
C ILE A 172 -25.39 14.31 7.69
N HIS A 173 -24.59 15.32 8.03
CA HIS A 173 -25.07 16.70 8.10
C HIS A 173 -25.55 17.21 6.74
N VAL A 174 -24.77 16.98 5.67
CA VAL A 174 -25.17 17.37 4.31
C VAL A 174 -26.42 16.61 3.87
N LEU A 175 -26.51 15.31 4.16
CA LEU A 175 -27.70 14.52 3.87
C LEU A 175 -28.94 15.06 4.58
N THR A 176 -28.81 15.38 5.87
CA THR A 176 -29.91 15.94 6.68
C THR A 176 -30.38 17.28 6.12
N LEU A 177 -29.44 18.14 5.70
CA LEU A 177 -29.76 19.40 5.03
C LEU A 177 -30.45 19.17 3.68
N ARG A 178 -30.02 18.19 2.87
CA ARG A 178 -30.69 17.83 1.61
C ARG A 178 -32.12 17.35 1.85
N VAL A 179 -32.33 16.43 2.80
CA VAL A 179 -33.66 15.94 3.21
C VAL A 179 -34.55 17.11 3.65
N PHE A 180 -34.03 18.01 4.48
CA PHE A 180 -34.77 19.16 4.99
C PHE A 180 -35.17 20.13 3.86
N VAL A 181 -34.22 20.56 3.03
CA VAL A 181 -34.49 21.48 1.91
C VAL A 181 -35.50 20.87 0.94
N GLU A 182 -35.38 19.58 0.63
CA GLU A 182 -36.32 18.92 -0.27
C GLU A 182 -37.72 18.74 0.35
N ALA A 183 -37.81 18.46 1.64
CA ALA A 183 -39.09 18.42 2.34
C ALA A 183 -39.80 19.78 2.31
N VAL A 184 -39.05 20.87 2.50
CA VAL A 184 -39.59 22.24 2.36
C VAL A 184 -40.08 22.51 0.94
N LEU A 185 -39.30 22.15 -0.08
CA LEU A 185 -39.65 22.37 -1.48
C LEU A 185 -40.85 21.54 -1.94
N ARG A 186 -41.01 20.31 -1.42
CA ARG A 186 -42.09 19.39 -1.83
C ARG A 186 -43.38 19.57 -1.03
N TYR A 187 -43.27 19.77 0.28
CA TYR A 187 -44.44 19.75 1.17
C TYR A 187 -44.88 21.14 1.63
N GLY A 188 -44.04 22.16 1.50
CA GLY A 188 -44.38 23.53 1.87
C GLY A 188 -44.58 23.72 3.38
N LEU A 189 -45.04 24.90 3.78
CA LEU A 189 -45.28 25.24 5.19
C LEU A 189 -46.66 24.73 5.68
N PRO A 190 -46.82 24.43 6.98
CA PRO A 190 -45.86 24.57 8.08
C PRO A 190 -44.78 23.46 8.11
N LEU A 191 -43.68 23.68 8.84
CA LEU A 191 -42.50 22.78 8.92
C LEU A 191 -42.76 21.51 9.77
N GLU A 192 -43.93 20.90 9.64
CA GLU A 192 -44.34 19.72 10.39
C GLU A 192 -44.04 18.44 9.59
N TYR A 193 -42.76 18.11 9.44
CA TYR A 193 -42.33 16.92 8.70
C TYR A 193 -41.90 15.79 9.64
N LEU A 194 -42.23 14.56 9.26
CA LEU A 194 -41.69 13.35 9.88
C LEU A 194 -40.58 12.77 9.00
N SER A 195 -39.33 12.90 9.45
CA SER A 195 -38.19 12.23 8.82
C SER A 195 -37.81 10.98 9.62
N ALA A 196 -37.64 9.85 8.94
CA ALA A 196 -37.27 8.58 9.57
C ALA A 196 -36.05 7.96 8.87
N LEU A 197 -35.16 7.36 9.66
CA LEU A 197 -34.04 6.58 9.17
C LEU A 197 -34.39 5.08 9.22
N ILE A 198 -34.33 4.42 8.08
CA ILE A 198 -34.68 2.99 7.97
C ILE A 198 -33.41 2.21 7.67
N LYS A 199 -32.97 1.41 8.64
CA LYS A 199 -31.85 0.48 8.46
C LYS A 199 -32.35 -0.81 7.82
N THR A 200 -31.82 -1.16 6.65
CA THR A 200 -32.16 -2.39 5.93
C THR A 200 -30.89 -3.18 5.59
N THR A 201 -31.07 -4.42 5.13
CA THR A 201 -30.00 -5.18 4.47
C THR A 201 -30.10 -4.98 2.97
N THR A 202 -28.99 -5.13 2.23
CA THR A 202 -28.96 -4.97 0.76
C THR A 202 -30.03 -5.81 0.05
N LYS A 203 -30.32 -7.02 0.57
CA LYS A 203 -31.36 -7.91 0.03
C LYS A 203 -32.80 -7.46 0.28
N GLN A 204 -33.02 -6.65 1.32
CA GLN A 204 -34.35 -6.19 1.72
C GLN A 204 -34.64 -4.75 1.29
N SER A 205 -33.61 -3.99 0.92
CA SER A 205 -33.72 -2.60 0.45
C SER A 205 -34.84 -2.41 -0.58
N ASP A 206 -34.84 -3.22 -1.64
CA ASP A 206 -35.79 -3.08 -2.74
C ASP A 206 -37.23 -3.42 -2.31
N LYS A 207 -37.39 -4.42 -1.44
CA LYS A 207 -38.71 -4.78 -0.88
C LYS A 207 -39.26 -3.67 0.01
N VAL A 208 -38.41 -3.06 0.84
CA VAL A 208 -38.80 -1.95 1.70
C VAL A 208 -39.14 -0.73 0.87
N LYS A 209 -38.32 -0.39 -0.14
CA LYS A 209 -38.60 0.70 -1.08
C LYS A 209 -39.94 0.49 -1.79
N ALA A 210 -40.18 -0.69 -2.36
CA ALA A 210 -41.45 -1.00 -3.02
C ALA A 210 -42.66 -0.89 -2.06
N ALA A 211 -42.52 -1.29 -0.80
CA ALA A 211 -43.59 -1.13 0.19
C ALA A 211 -43.86 0.35 0.53
N LEU A 212 -42.81 1.17 0.65
CA LEU A 212 -42.93 2.60 0.89
C LEU A 212 -43.54 3.32 -0.32
N ASP A 213 -43.11 2.99 -1.54
CA ASP A 213 -43.64 3.55 -2.78
C ASP A 213 -45.13 3.28 -2.90
N ASN A 214 -45.58 2.05 -2.62
CA ASN A 214 -47.00 1.71 -2.62
C ASN A 214 -47.81 2.50 -1.58
N LYS A 215 -47.24 2.72 -0.39
CA LYS A 215 -47.95 3.39 0.72
C LYS A 215 -47.99 4.92 0.55
N TYR A 216 -46.94 5.52 0.00
CA TYR A 216 -46.74 6.96 -0.07
C TYR A 216 -46.84 7.54 -1.49
N ALA A 217 -47.21 6.73 -2.49
CA ALA A 217 -47.44 7.17 -3.88
C ALA A 217 -48.37 8.39 -3.99
N PHE A 218 -49.35 8.52 -3.09
CA PHE A 218 -50.32 9.63 -3.11
C PHE A 218 -49.66 11.01 -2.91
N LEU A 219 -48.48 11.09 -2.29
CA LEU A 219 -47.74 12.33 -2.05
C LEU A 219 -47.12 12.92 -3.31
N GLY A 220 -46.97 12.12 -4.39
CA GLY A 220 -46.40 12.56 -5.66
C GLY A 220 -47.29 13.52 -6.46
N GLY A 221 -48.55 13.75 -6.07
CA GLY A 221 -49.42 14.75 -6.67
C GLY A 221 -49.58 14.63 -8.19
N ASN A 222 -49.52 15.76 -8.90
CA ASN A 222 -49.54 15.86 -10.38
C ASN A 222 -48.15 15.64 -11.01
N ALA A 223 -47.09 15.50 -10.21
CA ALA A 223 -45.73 15.27 -10.71
C ALA A 223 -45.53 13.82 -11.22
N PHE A 224 -46.50 12.94 -10.96
CA PHE A 224 -46.56 11.59 -11.53
C PHE A 224 -47.88 11.38 -12.28
N GLY A 225 -47.80 10.79 -13.48
CA GLY A 225 -48.97 10.37 -14.25
C GLY A 225 -49.83 9.37 -13.47
N ARG A 226 -51.15 9.40 -13.67
CA ARG A 226 -52.09 8.45 -13.04
C ARG A 226 -52.86 7.68 -14.10
N ASP A 227 -53.06 6.38 -13.88
CA ASP A 227 -53.91 5.56 -14.75
C ASP A 227 -55.40 5.87 -14.53
N LYS A 228 -56.27 5.29 -15.36
CA LYS A 228 -57.74 5.42 -15.28
C LYS A 228 -58.36 4.89 -13.98
N ARG A 229 -57.57 4.23 -13.11
CA ARG A 229 -57.93 3.71 -11.78
C ARG A 229 -57.24 4.48 -10.65
N GLY A 230 -56.61 5.62 -10.95
CA GLY A 230 -55.97 6.51 -9.98
C GLY A 230 -54.63 6.03 -9.43
N ARG A 231 -54.04 4.98 -10.00
CA ARG A 231 -52.71 4.49 -9.59
C ARG A 231 -51.63 5.30 -10.28
N VAL A 232 -50.57 5.63 -9.54
CA VAL A 232 -49.39 6.28 -10.11
C VAL A 232 -48.79 5.36 -11.18
N THR A 233 -48.80 5.81 -12.43
CA THR A 233 -48.10 5.14 -13.54
C THR A 233 -46.65 5.57 -13.48
N LYS A 234 -45.76 4.58 -13.37
CA LYS A 234 -44.32 4.80 -13.41
C LYS A 234 -43.92 5.12 -14.86
N ASP A 235 -44.22 6.33 -15.33
CA ASP A 235 -43.75 6.82 -16.63
C ASP A 235 -42.30 7.32 -16.48
N ASP A 236 -41.39 6.38 -16.21
CA ASP A 236 -39.95 6.60 -16.01
C ASP A 236 -39.29 7.31 -17.22
N ALA A 237 -39.89 7.24 -18.41
CA ALA A 237 -39.31 7.75 -19.66
C ALA A 237 -39.68 9.22 -19.96
N ALA A 238 -40.89 9.67 -19.63
CA ALA A 238 -41.32 11.04 -19.92
C ALA A 238 -40.73 12.04 -18.92
N PHE A 239 -40.71 11.66 -17.64
CA PHE A 239 -40.20 12.50 -16.56
C PHE A 239 -38.67 12.63 -16.57
N SER A 240 -37.94 11.55 -16.92
CA SER A 240 -36.48 11.61 -17.12
C SER A 240 -36.08 12.48 -18.31
N SER A 241 -36.88 12.47 -19.38
CA SER A 241 -36.71 13.32 -20.57
C SER A 241 -36.92 14.81 -20.25
N GLU A 242 -37.96 15.17 -19.49
CA GLU A 242 -38.20 16.56 -19.06
C GLU A 242 -37.13 17.08 -18.10
N MET A 243 -36.67 16.25 -17.15
CA MET A 243 -35.62 16.62 -16.20
C MET A 243 -34.24 16.78 -16.87
N ALA A 244 -33.97 15.98 -17.91
CA ALA A 244 -32.80 16.14 -18.78
C ALA A 244 -32.90 17.42 -19.64
N ALA A 245 -34.09 17.73 -20.18
CA ALA A 245 -34.33 18.94 -20.97
C ALA A 245 -34.26 20.24 -20.13
N ALA A 246 -34.61 20.18 -18.84
CA ALA A 246 -34.52 21.29 -17.89
C ALA A 246 -33.09 21.52 -17.33
N GLY A 247 -32.10 20.72 -17.73
CA GLY A 247 -30.72 20.83 -17.25
C GLY A 247 -30.52 20.41 -15.79
N LEU A 248 -31.51 19.75 -15.16
CA LEU A 248 -31.47 19.27 -13.78
C LEU A 248 -30.89 17.85 -13.65
N ALA A 249 -30.30 17.29 -14.70
CA ALA A 249 -29.56 16.04 -14.65
C ALA A 249 -28.22 16.24 -13.89
N THR A 250 -28.28 16.55 -12.60
CA THR A 250 -27.13 16.42 -11.71
C THR A 250 -26.85 14.94 -11.52
N GLY A 251 -25.62 14.51 -11.84
CA GLY A 251 -25.17 13.12 -11.99
C GLY A 251 -25.18 12.23 -10.74
N GLU A 252 -26.25 12.23 -9.97
CA GLU A 252 -26.62 11.15 -9.07
C GLU A 252 -28.00 10.68 -9.52
N GLY A 253 -28.09 9.49 -10.13
CA GLY A 253 -29.34 8.90 -10.63
C GLY A 253 -30.33 8.54 -9.52
N GLN A 254 -30.76 9.51 -8.73
CA GLN A 254 -31.87 9.35 -7.81
C GLN A 254 -33.15 9.53 -8.62
N GLU A 255 -33.78 8.40 -8.94
CA GLU A 255 -35.18 8.35 -9.39
C GLU A 255 -36.01 9.33 -8.55
N TYR A 256 -36.73 10.22 -9.21
CA TYR A 256 -37.71 11.06 -8.53
C TYR A 256 -38.79 10.15 -7.94
N THR A 257 -38.89 10.16 -6.62
CA THR A 257 -39.85 9.37 -5.82
C THR A 257 -41.02 10.25 -5.40
N ALA A 258 -42.15 9.66 -5.00
CA ALA A 258 -43.34 10.40 -4.58
C ALA A 258 -43.18 11.13 -3.22
N TYR A 259 -42.13 10.81 -2.47
CA TYR A 259 -41.80 11.37 -1.17
C TYR A 259 -40.30 11.71 -1.12
N VAL A 260 -39.85 12.46 -0.11
CA VAL A 260 -38.41 12.71 0.06
C VAL A 260 -37.71 11.41 0.42
N TYR A 261 -36.83 10.92 -0.46
CA TYR A 261 -36.11 9.67 -0.28
C TYR A 261 -34.64 9.84 -0.65
N TYR A 262 -33.77 9.45 0.28
CA TYR A 262 -32.34 9.33 0.03
C TYR A 262 -31.87 7.94 0.47
N GLN A 263 -31.16 7.27 -0.42
CA GLN A 263 -30.47 6.03 -0.11
C GLN A 263 -29.02 6.32 0.24
N VAL A 264 -28.56 5.75 1.34
CA VAL A 264 -27.17 5.84 1.79
C VAL A 264 -26.64 4.43 1.98
N GLU A 265 -25.53 4.13 1.31
CA GLU A 265 -24.82 2.87 1.47
C GLU A 265 -23.53 3.14 2.25
N PHE A 266 -23.41 2.49 3.40
CA PHE A 266 -22.16 2.51 4.16
C PHE A 266 -21.26 1.36 3.67
N PRO A 267 -19.97 1.62 3.43
CA PRO A 267 -19.01 0.58 3.08
C PRO A 267 -18.76 -0.42 4.21
#